data_AF-A0A2E9UNF9-F1
#
_entry.id   AF-A0A2E9UNF9-F1
#
_cell.length_a   1.000
_cell.length_b   1.000
_cell.length_c   1.000
_cell.angle_alpha   90.00
_cell.angle_beta   90.00
_cell.angle_gamma   90.00
#
_symmetry.space_group_name_H-M   'P 1'
#
loop_
_entity.id
_entity.type
_entity.pdbx_description
1 polymer ?
#
loop_
_entity_poly.entity_id
_entity_poly.type
_entity_poly.pdbx_seq_one_letter_code
_entity_poly.pdbx_strand_id
1 'polypeptide(L)'
;MSSLKVLANAVNERVDLCIQSLESNEDIDRIFERGFPDGSSNKRVRWEILLHELNHGTQHRSEVSMMLTKLGHSPVDTEIL
;
A
#
# COMPACT_ATOMS: atom_id res chain seq x y z
N MET A 1 -12.38 17.26 -12.73
CA MET A 1 -12.31 16.13 -11.78
C MET A 1 -11.25 16.45 -10.74
N SER A 2 -11.48 16.21 -9.44
CA SER A 2 -10.51 16.61 -8.42
C SER A 2 -9.17 15.87 -8.61
N SER A 3 -8.06 16.59 -8.43
CA SER A 3 -6.70 16.10 -8.62
C SER A 3 -6.41 14.80 -7.86
N LEU A 4 -7.05 14.60 -6.70
CA LEU A 4 -6.84 13.44 -5.84
C LEU A 4 -7.43 12.15 -6.43
N LYS A 5 -8.62 12.22 -7.05
CA LYS A 5 -9.25 11.04 -7.67
C LYS A 5 -8.46 10.56 -8.88
N VAL A 6 -7.96 11.49 -9.69
CA VAL A 6 -7.10 11.17 -10.84
C VAL A 6 -5.81 10.50 -10.38
N LEU A 7 -5.16 11.05 -9.35
CA LEU A 7 -3.96 10.46 -8.78
C LEU A 7 -4.23 9.07 -8.19
N ALA A 8 -5.30 8.90 -7.41
CA ALA A 8 -5.68 7.62 -6.83
C ALA A 8 -5.90 6.54 -7.89
N ASN A 9 -6.60 6.88 -8.97
CA ASN A 9 -6.82 5.94 -10.08
C ASN A 9 -5.50 5.56 -10.77
N ALA A 10 -4.62 6.52 -11.05
CA ALA A 10 -3.33 6.25 -11.67
C ALA A 10 -2.42 5.37 -10.79
N VAL A 11 -2.46 5.56 -9.46
CA VAL A 11 -1.74 4.70 -8.52
C VAL A 11 -2.34 3.30 -8.51
N ASN A 12 -3.67 3.16 -8.47
CA ASN A 12 -4.34 1.85 -8.50
C ASN A 12 -3.99 1.07 -9.77
N GLU A 13 -4.03 1.70 -10.95
CA GLU A 13 -3.62 1.06 -12.21
C GLU A 13 -2.18 0.53 -12.15
N ARG A 14 -1.27 1.28 -11.51
CA ARG A 14 0.11 0.85 -11.37
C ARG A 14 0.28 -0.30 -10.38
N VAL A 15 -0.50 -0.30 -9.29
CA VAL A 15 -0.54 -1.41 -8.33
C VAL A 15 -1.09 -2.67 -9.00
N ASP A 16 -2.18 -2.56 -9.75
CA ASP A 16 -2.78 -3.69 -10.47
C ASP A 16 -1.77 -4.32 -11.44
N LEU A 17 -1.07 -3.51 -12.23
CA LEU A 17 -0.01 -3.99 -13.12
C LEU A 17 1.14 -4.66 -12.36
N CYS A 18 1.49 -4.16 -11.17
CA CYS A 18 2.51 -4.78 -10.32
C CYS A 18 2.08 -6.16 -9.84
N ILE A 19 0.84 -6.28 -9.32
CA ILE A 19 0.30 -7.55 -8.83
C ILE A 19 0.15 -8.56 -9.97
N GLN A 20 -0.36 -8.13 -11.13
CA GLN A 20 -0.50 -8.99 -12.33
C GLN A 20 0.85 -9.51 -12.86
N SER A 21 1.95 -8.83 -12.55
CA SER A 21 3.29 -9.27 -12.95
C SER A 21 3.90 -10.36 -12.05
N LEU A 22 3.23 -10.72 -10.95
CA LEU A 22 3.67 -11.79 -10.05
C LEU A 22 3.08 -13.12 -10.55
N GLU A 23 3.92 -13.94 -11.20
CA GLU A 23 3.49 -15.18 -11.84
C GLU A 23 3.79 -16.42 -10.98
N SER A 24 4.69 -16.31 -10.00
CA SER A 24 5.08 -17.43 -9.13
C SER A 24 5.53 -17.03 -7.72
N ASN A 25 5.74 -18.03 -6.85
CA ASN A 25 6.28 -17.82 -5.50
C ASN A 25 7.70 -17.24 -5.52
N GLU A 26 8.50 -17.62 -6.52
CA GLU A 26 9.84 -17.06 -6.72
C GLU A 26 9.81 -15.55 -6.94
N ASP A 27 8.71 -14.98 -7.47
CA ASP A 27 8.58 -13.54 -7.63
C ASP A 27 8.42 -12.81 -6.31
N ILE A 28 7.69 -13.39 -5.35
CA ILE A 28 7.46 -12.79 -4.03
C ILE A 28 8.61 -13.07 -3.06
N ASP A 29 9.47 -14.06 -3.35
CA ASP A 29 10.69 -14.36 -2.57
C ASP A 29 11.92 -13.55 -3.02
N ARG A 30 11.81 -12.73 -4.07
CA ARG A 30 12.94 -11.91 -4.54
C ARG A 30 13.33 -10.85 -3.50
N ILE A 31 14.63 -10.69 -3.28
CA ILE A 31 15.18 -9.62 -2.44
C ILE A 31 15.13 -8.30 -3.22
N PHE A 32 14.54 -7.28 -2.61
CA PHE A 32 14.56 -5.90 -3.08
C PHE A 32 15.54 -5.09 -2.22
N GLU A 33 16.43 -4.34 -2.86
CA GLU A 33 17.38 -3.46 -2.20
C GLU A 33 17.08 -2.01 -2.54
N ARG A 34 16.84 -1.20 -1.50
CA ARG A 34 16.69 0.24 -1.61
C ARG A 34 17.90 0.93 -1.01
N GLY A 35 18.69 1.60 -1.86
CA GLY A 35 19.76 2.49 -1.42
C GLY A 35 19.24 3.82 -0.86
N PHE A 36 19.97 4.39 0.08
CA PHE A 36 19.72 5.71 0.66
C PHE A 36 20.86 6.67 0.28
N PRO A 37 20.63 8.00 0.28
CA PRO A 37 21.66 8.98 -0.08
C PRO A 37 22.92 8.98 0.80
N ASP A 38 22.83 8.44 2.01
CA ASP A 38 23.94 8.32 2.96
C ASP A 38 24.81 7.06 2.71
N GLY A 39 24.54 6.31 1.64
CA GLY A 39 25.25 5.09 1.29
C GLY A 39 24.76 3.84 2.04
N SER A 40 23.81 3.98 2.96
CA SER A 40 23.14 2.82 3.56
C SER A 40 22.17 2.16 2.57
N SER A 41 21.84 0.89 2.81
CA SER A 41 20.80 0.20 2.05
C SER A 41 19.90 -0.62 2.97
N ASN A 42 18.65 -0.79 2.52
CA ASN A 42 17.69 -1.67 3.17
C ASN A 42 17.34 -2.79 2.20
N LYS A 43 17.53 -4.03 2.65
CA LYS A 43 17.19 -5.26 1.93
C LYS A 43 15.97 -5.89 2.59
N ARG A 44 14.95 -6.20 1.79
CA ARG A 44 13.72 -6.89 2.23
C ARG A 44 13.29 -7.89 1.18
N VAL A 45 12.66 -8.98 1.62
CA VAL A 45 12.02 -9.91 0.70
C VAL A 45 10.73 -9.28 0.19
N ARG A 46 10.40 -9.45 -1.10
CA ARG A 46 9.28 -8.74 -1.73
C ARG A 46 7.95 -9.01 -1.02
N TRP A 47 7.67 -10.22 -0.57
CA TRP A 47 6.43 -10.53 0.18
C TRP A 47 6.32 -9.69 1.46
N GLU A 48 7.43 -9.38 2.15
CA GLU A 48 7.43 -8.53 3.35
C GLU A 48 7.01 -7.11 3.01
N ILE A 49 7.43 -6.61 1.85
CA ILE A 49 7.06 -5.28 1.35
C ILE A 49 5.56 -5.25 1.03
N LEU A 50 5.05 -6.26 0.31
CA LEU A 50 3.62 -6.36 -0.02
C LEU A 50 2.75 -6.41 1.25
N LEU A 51 3.16 -7.20 2.26
CA LEU A 51 2.49 -7.25 3.55
C LEU A 51 2.55 -5.91 4.29
N HIS A 52 3.68 -5.22 4.24
CA HIS A 52 3.82 -3.87 4.82
C HIS A 52 2.83 -2.89 4.19
N GLU A 53 2.71 -2.86 2.87
CA GLU A 53 1.76 -1.96 2.17
C GLU A 53 0.31 -2.27 2.55
N LEU A 54 -0.07 -3.55 2.65
CA LEU A 54 -1.41 -3.94 3.10
C LEU A 54 -1.69 -3.43 4.52
N ASN A 55 -0.76 -3.66 5.44
CA ASN A 55 -0.87 -3.23 6.84
C ASN A 55 -0.92 -1.69 6.95
N HIS A 56 -0.08 -0.99 6.20
CA HIS A 56 0.00 0.46 6.18
C HIS A 56 -1.31 1.09 5.63
N GLY A 57 -1.85 0.52 4.56
CA GLY A 57 -3.16 0.91 4.02
C GLY A 57 -4.29 0.72 5.03
N THR A 58 -4.28 -0.38 5.78
CA THR A 58 -5.24 -0.62 6.87
C THR A 58 -5.12 0.42 7.98
N GLN A 59 -3.90 0.71 8.43
CA GLN A 59 -3.66 1.74 9.45
C GLN A 59 -4.27 3.09 9.04
N HIS A 60 -3.95 3.58 7.83
CA HIS A 60 -4.48 4.86 7.36
C HIS A 60 -6.01 4.86 7.20
N ARG A 61 -6.61 3.75 6.75
CA ARG A 61 -8.08 3.63 6.70
C ARG A 61 -8.69 3.77 8.10
N SER A 62 -8.10 3.14 9.13
CA SER A 62 -8.55 3.28 10.51
C SER A 62 -8.42 4.71 11.04
N GLU A 63 -7.31 5.40 10.73
CA GLU A 63 -7.11 6.81 11.10
C GLU A 63 -8.19 7.71 10.47
N VAL A 64 -8.50 7.50 9.18
CA VAL A 64 -9.57 8.23 8.47
C VAL A 64 -10.94 7.92 9.07
N SER A 65 -11.26 6.65 9.33
CA SER A 65 -12.53 6.26 9.97
C SER A 65 -12.71 6.89 11.35
N MET A 66 -11.64 6.95 12.16
CA MET A 66 -11.65 7.67 13.44
C MET A 66 -11.95 9.15 13.25
N MET A 67 -11.29 9.81 12.29
CA MET A 67 -11.52 11.24 12.02
C MET A 67 -12.95 11.52 11.56
N LEU A 68 -13.50 10.72 10.65
CA LEU A 68 -14.89 10.82 10.21
C LEU A 68 -15.88 10.63 11.37
N THR A 69 -15.62 9.65 12.23
CA THR A 69 -16.41 9.42 13.46
C THR A 69 -16.40 10.64 14.37
N LYS A 70 -15.23 11.26 14.59
CA LYS A 70 -15.12 12.51 15.38
C LYS A 70 -15.88 13.68 14.77
N LEU A 71 -16.11 13.67 13.46
CA LEU A 71 -16.89 14.68 12.73
C LEU A 71 -18.40 14.35 12.67
N GLY A 72 -18.86 13.29 13.34
CA GLY A 72 -20.27 12.90 13.38
C GLY A 72 -20.73 12.06 12.18
N HIS A 73 -19.80 11.57 11.35
CA HIS A 73 -20.09 10.64 10.26
C HIS A 73 -19.90 9.19 10.71
N SER A 74 -20.59 8.25 10.06
CA SER A 74 -20.31 6.83 10.27
C SER A 74 -18.89 6.48 9.81
N PRO A 75 -18.18 5.59 10.52
CA PRO A 75 -16.88 5.10 10.06
C PRO A 75 -17.02 4.38 8.72
N VAL A 76 -15.96 4.42 7.93
CA VAL A 76 -15.87 3.64 6.69
C VAL A 76 -15.64 2.18 7.08
N ASP A 77 -16.21 1.26 6.29
CA ASP A 77 -15.95 -0.16 6.43
C ASP A 77 -14.44 -0.45 6.31
N THR A 78 -13.90 -1.15 7.29
CA THR A 78 -12.49 -1.52 7.38
C THR A 78 -12.30 -3.03 7.25
N GLU A 79 -13.37 -3.78 6.98
CA GLU A 79 -13.27 -5.23 6.77
C GLU A 79 -12.40 -5.52 5.53
N ILE A 80 -11.49 -6.48 5.68
CA ILE A 80 -10.48 -6.82 4.67
C ILE A 80 -10.67 -8.27 4.20
N LEU A 81 -11.72 -8.96 4.68
CA LEU A 81 -12.07 -10.35 4.37
C LEU A 81 -13.55 -10.50 3.99
#